data_AF-W6U9J4-F1
#
_entry.id   AF-W6U9J4-F1
#
_cell.length_a   1.000
_cell.length_b   1.000
_cell.length_c   1.000
_cell.angle_alpha   90.00
_cell.angle_beta   90.00
_cell.angle_gamma   90.00
#
_symmetry.space_group_name_H-M   'P 1'
#
loop_
_entity.id
_entity.type
_entity.pdbx_description
1 polymer ?
#
loop_
_entity_poly.entity_id
_entity_poly.type
_entity_poly.pdbx_seq_one_letter_code
_entity_poly.pdbx_strand_id
1 'polypeptide(L)'
;MECPHSLQCPPAQYKLAVLKVWRPFYSPGMAALTRGERELRERLDTYEREGGMPLDVLQRLLNESDIPPTRTKRFFKKADVNCDQRVNYDEFLRQIMFEDSAFLQKLAFGSIALNKAVIAVAPQTARRKQRLQMQKSGIDETDLYNWGEADVNNYIEAYDCRPPPIFIPFITFAQIAVFTYYAVVAAHDVDPFNDVTASSGVPFYSPLIYLPQKRYQAWRFLSYMFIHNGYVHLIFNCVLQLALGTLLELVHKFWRVGIVYLLGVVAGSLAHSVSDPFIALAGASGGCYALIGAHVATIITNWKTMQAGWLKNPMNFLSSGAVRLTFILLLAGADTGFAIYERFTNPSVAKVGFVAHLGGFAAGVLVGIPVLRNLEVERWEKVCFWVCIFLFAAFMSAAVLFNGFCEEQGWCPPTDWS
;
A
#
# COMPACT_ATOMS: atom_id res chain seq x y z
N MET A 1 0.46 -50.63 -26.48
CA MET A 1 0.38 -49.97 -25.17
C MET A 1 -0.14 -48.57 -25.41
N GLU A 2 -1.32 -48.31 -24.89
CA GLU A 2 -2.12 -47.11 -25.13
C GLU A 2 -1.44 -45.86 -24.56
N CYS A 3 -1.56 -44.73 -25.28
CA CYS A 3 -1.20 -43.42 -24.76
C CYS A 3 -2.22 -43.00 -23.68
N PRO A 4 -1.81 -42.53 -22.50
CA PRO A 4 -2.76 -42.02 -21.53
C PRO A 4 -3.35 -40.68 -21.97
N HIS A 5 -4.67 -40.64 -21.91
CA HIS A 5 -5.54 -39.50 -22.13
C HIS A 5 -5.24 -38.29 -21.23
N SER A 6 -5.50 -37.10 -21.79
CA SER A 6 -5.90 -35.84 -21.14
C SER A 6 -4.94 -35.23 -20.10
N LEU A 7 -4.07 -34.32 -20.58
CA LEU A 7 -3.44 -33.28 -19.77
C LEU A 7 -4.50 -32.29 -19.27
N GLN A 8 -5.04 -32.54 -18.08
CA GLN A 8 -5.74 -31.49 -17.32
C GLN A 8 -4.71 -30.45 -16.84
N CYS A 9 -5.05 -29.16 -16.95
CA CYS A 9 -4.20 -28.09 -16.42
C CYS A 9 -4.03 -28.26 -14.90
N PRO A 10 -2.81 -28.11 -14.35
CA PRO A 10 -2.59 -28.18 -12.92
C PRO A 10 -3.29 -27.02 -12.18
N PRO A 11 -3.58 -27.18 -10.88
CA PRO A 11 -4.23 -26.16 -10.05
C PRO A 11 -3.45 -24.83 -10.02
N ALA A 12 -4.13 -23.71 -9.80
CA ALA A 12 -3.53 -22.37 -9.77
C ALA A 12 -2.32 -22.24 -8.81
N GLN A 13 -2.32 -22.96 -7.68
CA GLN A 13 -1.20 -23.02 -6.73
C GLN A 13 0.12 -23.52 -7.35
N TYR A 14 0.05 -24.50 -8.26
CA TYR A 14 1.25 -25.02 -8.94
C TYR A 14 1.83 -23.99 -9.93
N LYS A 15 0.98 -23.22 -10.61
CA LYS A 15 1.43 -22.11 -11.48
C LYS A 15 2.17 -21.04 -10.69
N LEU A 16 1.75 -20.79 -9.45
CA LEU A 16 2.32 -19.77 -8.59
C LEU A 16 3.66 -20.15 -7.98
N ALA A 17 3.84 -21.43 -7.62
CA ALA A 17 5.12 -21.97 -7.15
C ALA A 17 6.18 -21.87 -8.26
N VAL A 18 5.81 -22.16 -9.51
CA VAL A 18 6.69 -22.01 -10.68
C VAL A 18 7.06 -20.53 -10.86
N LEU A 19 6.12 -19.59 -10.80
CA LEU A 19 6.41 -18.15 -10.91
C LEU A 19 7.32 -17.63 -9.77
N LYS A 20 7.23 -18.17 -8.55
CA LYS A 20 8.08 -17.79 -7.41
C LYS A 20 9.54 -18.27 -7.57
N VAL A 21 9.76 -19.47 -8.10
CA VAL A 21 11.11 -19.98 -8.43
C VAL A 21 11.79 -19.13 -9.52
N TRP A 22 10.99 -18.50 -10.39
CA TRP A 22 11.43 -17.63 -11.48
C TRP A 22 11.60 -16.15 -11.08
N ARG A 23 11.67 -15.82 -9.78
CA ARG A 23 12.09 -14.49 -9.29
C ARG A 23 13.61 -14.31 -9.31
N PRO A 24 14.23 -14.25 -10.50
CA PRO A 24 15.20 -13.20 -10.69
C PRO A 24 14.96 -12.48 -12.02
N PHE A 25 15.06 -11.15 -11.98
CA PHE A 25 15.29 -10.21 -13.11
C PHE A 25 14.39 -8.97 -13.22
N TYR A 26 13.60 -8.59 -12.21
CA TYR A 26 13.09 -7.21 -12.15
C TYR A 26 13.14 -6.67 -10.73
N SER A 27 14.35 -6.33 -10.27
CA SER A 27 14.50 -5.18 -9.38
C SER A 27 14.87 -3.98 -10.27
N PRO A 28 14.10 -2.89 -10.31
CA PRO A 28 14.39 -1.70 -11.11
C PRO A 28 15.58 -0.87 -10.59
N GLY A 29 16.50 -1.51 -9.86
CA GLY A 29 17.80 -0.98 -9.46
C GLY A 29 18.98 -1.83 -9.93
N MET A 30 18.83 -2.65 -10.97
CA MET A 30 19.97 -3.41 -11.53
C MET A 30 20.93 -2.47 -12.28
N ALA A 31 21.97 -2.08 -11.56
CA ALA A 31 23.27 -1.71 -12.11
C ALA A 31 23.71 -2.69 -13.21
N ALA A 32 24.54 -2.21 -14.13
CA ALA A 32 25.07 -2.95 -15.26
C ALA A 32 25.54 -4.37 -14.88
N LEU A 33 25.12 -5.38 -15.66
CA LEU A 33 25.59 -6.77 -15.55
C LEU A 33 27.10 -6.81 -15.34
N THR A 34 27.53 -7.50 -14.29
CA THR A 34 28.95 -7.73 -14.00
C THR A 34 29.60 -8.47 -15.17
N ARG A 35 30.92 -8.32 -15.33
CA ARG A 35 31.67 -8.97 -16.43
C ARG A 35 31.45 -10.49 -16.48
N GLY A 36 31.38 -11.13 -15.30
CA GLY A 36 31.13 -12.57 -15.19
C GLY A 36 29.71 -12.99 -15.62
N GLU A 37 28.70 -12.13 -15.43
CA GLU A 37 27.33 -12.42 -15.88
C GLU A 37 27.18 -12.29 -17.39
N ARG A 38 27.95 -11.39 -18.04
CA ARG A 38 27.96 -11.27 -19.51
C ARG A 38 28.65 -12.46 -20.18
N GLU A 39 29.80 -12.85 -19.65
CA GLU A 39 30.57 -13.99 -20.17
C GLU A 39 29.79 -15.31 -20.00
N LEU A 40 29.10 -15.47 -18.87
CA LEU A 40 28.20 -16.60 -18.67
C LEU A 40 27.08 -16.59 -19.70
N ARG A 41 26.43 -15.44 -19.94
CA ARG A 41 25.34 -15.31 -20.92
C ARG A 41 25.75 -15.67 -22.35
N GLU A 42 26.92 -15.23 -22.81
CA GLU A 42 27.43 -15.55 -24.15
C GLU A 42 27.70 -17.05 -24.34
N ARG A 43 28.23 -17.72 -23.31
CA ARG A 43 28.45 -19.17 -23.32
C ARG A 43 27.13 -19.95 -23.37
N LEU A 44 26.05 -19.39 -22.83
CA LEU A 44 24.73 -20.02 -22.75
C LEU A 44 23.94 -19.91 -24.06
N ASP A 45 24.01 -18.77 -24.74
CA ASP A 45 23.38 -18.56 -26.06
C ASP A 45 23.87 -19.56 -27.12
N THR A 46 25.07 -20.13 -26.94
CA THR A 46 25.65 -21.13 -27.85
C THR A 46 24.93 -22.47 -27.77
N TYR A 47 24.58 -22.95 -26.56
CA TYR A 47 23.92 -24.24 -26.39
C TYR A 47 22.45 -24.23 -26.85
N GLU A 48 21.79 -23.07 -26.85
CA GLU A 48 20.41 -22.93 -27.35
C GLU A 48 20.35 -23.13 -28.88
N ARG A 49 21.38 -22.71 -29.62
CA ARG A 49 21.49 -22.95 -31.07
C ARG A 49 21.70 -24.42 -31.42
N GLU A 50 22.21 -25.21 -30.48
CA GLU A 50 22.49 -26.63 -30.64
C GLU A 50 21.37 -27.55 -30.13
N GLY A 51 20.19 -27.01 -29.82
CA GLY A 51 19.02 -27.79 -29.45
C GLY A 51 18.86 -28.09 -27.95
N GLY A 52 19.70 -27.53 -27.08
CA GLY A 52 19.59 -27.70 -25.63
C GLY A 52 20.95 -27.86 -24.95
N MET A 53 20.98 -27.73 -23.62
CA MET A 53 22.22 -27.85 -22.86
C MET A 53 22.57 -29.33 -22.63
N PRO A 54 23.82 -29.75 -22.92
CA PRO A 54 24.31 -31.09 -22.57
C PRO A 54 24.16 -31.38 -21.07
N LEU A 55 23.70 -32.60 -20.77
CA LEU A 55 23.40 -33.05 -19.41
C LEU A 55 24.63 -33.01 -18.49
N ASP A 56 25.81 -33.31 -19.05
CA ASP A 56 27.09 -33.32 -18.34
C ASP A 56 27.55 -31.91 -17.93
N VAL A 57 27.34 -30.92 -18.80
CA VAL A 57 27.61 -29.49 -18.52
C VAL A 57 26.69 -28.99 -17.42
N LEU A 58 25.39 -29.29 -17.52
CA LEU A 58 24.38 -28.93 -16.54
C LEU A 58 24.65 -29.57 -15.17
N GLN A 59 25.08 -30.82 -15.18
CA GLN A 59 25.45 -31.55 -13.96
C GLN A 59 26.70 -30.96 -13.29
N ARG A 60 27.69 -30.50 -14.07
CA ARG A 60 28.87 -29.81 -13.51
C ARG A 60 28.49 -28.48 -12.86
N LEU A 61 27.63 -27.68 -13.49
CA LEU A 61 27.16 -26.40 -12.93
C LEU A 61 26.41 -26.56 -11.61
N LEU A 62 25.74 -27.69 -11.41
CA LEU A 62 24.94 -27.98 -10.21
C LEU A 62 25.69 -28.76 -9.14
N ASN A 63 26.81 -29.40 -9.47
CA ASN A 63 27.72 -29.94 -8.45
C ASN A 63 28.35 -28.81 -7.61
N GLU A 64 28.34 -27.57 -8.11
CA GLU A 64 28.71 -26.36 -7.35
C GLU A 64 27.58 -25.85 -6.44
N SER A 65 26.44 -26.56 -6.37
CA SER A 65 25.29 -26.21 -5.54
C SER A 65 25.18 -27.09 -4.30
N ASP A 66 24.58 -26.59 -3.22
CA ASP A 66 24.31 -27.36 -1.98
C ASP A 66 23.22 -28.46 -2.15
N ILE A 67 22.85 -28.80 -3.38
CA ILE A 67 21.80 -29.77 -3.68
C ILE A 67 22.44 -31.17 -3.84
N PRO A 68 21.89 -32.22 -3.20
CA PRO A 68 22.44 -33.57 -3.31
C PRO A 68 22.52 -34.05 -4.78
N PRO A 69 23.71 -34.51 -5.25
CA PRO A 69 23.97 -34.81 -6.66
C PRO A 69 23.12 -35.96 -7.22
N THR A 70 22.65 -36.86 -6.35
CA THR A 70 21.76 -37.96 -6.71
C THR A 70 20.36 -37.50 -7.11
N ARG A 71 19.87 -36.40 -6.53
CA ARG A 71 18.54 -35.84 -6.86
C ARG A 71 18.57 -35.03 -8.14
N THR A 72 19.59 -34.21 -8.35
CA THR A 72 19.79 -33.46 -9.60
C THR A 72 19.99 -34.41 -10.78
N LYS A 73 20.83 -35.44 -10.65
CA LYS A 73 21.00 -36.44 -11.73
C LYS A 73 19.69 -37.13 -12.11
N ARG A 74 18.84 -37.45 -11.13
CA ARG A 74 17.52 -38.06 -11.37
C ARG A 74 16.55 -37.08 -12.02
N PHE A 75 16.57 -35.82 -11.59
CA PHE A 75 15.73 -34.75 -12.15
C PHE A 75 16.01 -34.55 -13.64
N PHE A 76 17.28 -34.34 -14.03
CA PHE A 76 17.58 -34.07 -15.44
C PHE A 76 17.45 -35.30 -16.34
N LYS A 77 17.70 -36.50 -15.82
CA LYS A 77 17.42 -37.75 -16.56
C LYS A 77 15.93 -37.93 -16.83
N LYS A 78 15.05 -37.40 -15.97
CA LYS A 78 13.61 -37.37 -16.24
C LYS A 78 13.21 -36.24 -17.18
N ALA A 79 13.92 -35.11 -17.11
CA ALA A 79 13.69 -33.97 -17.98
C ALA A 79 14.04 -34.26 -19.44
N ASP A 80 15.09 -35.04 -19.70
CA ASP A 80 15.46 -35.54 -21.03
C ASP A 80 14.43 -36.57 -21.54
N VAL A 81 13.30 -36.08 -22.06
CA VAL A 81 12.17 -36.90 -22.54
C VAL A 81 12.49 -37.58 -23.87
N ASN A 82 13.33 -36.96 -24.69
CA ASN A 82 13.67 -37.44 -26.04
C ASN A 82 14.93 -38.34 -26.05
N CYS A 83 15.60 -38.50 -24.90
CA CYS A 83 16.80 -39.30 -24.68
C CYS A 83 18.03 -38.82 -25.49
N ASP A 84 18.13 -37.53 -25.80
CA ASP A 84 19.23 -36.95 -26.59
C ASP A 84 20.45 -36.54 -25.75
N GLN A 85 20.43 -36.82 -24.43
CA GLN A 85 21.46 -36.41 -23.45
C GLN A 85 21.64 -34.89 -23.35
N ARG A 86 20.67 -34.13 -23.86
CA ARG A 86 20.54 -32.70 -23.66
C ARG A 86 19.22 -32.47 -22.93
N VAL A 87 19.07 -31.28 -22.37
CA VAL A 87 17.80 -30.84 -21.82
C VAL A 87 17.49 -29.52 -22.47
N ASN A 88 16.45 -29.51 -23.30
CA ASN A 88 15.95 -28.27 -23.88
C ASN A 88 14.99 -27.56 -22.92
N TYR A 89 14.60 -26.34 -23.27
CA TYR A 89 13.74 -25.51 -22.42
C TYR A 89 12.38 -26.15 -22.12
N ASP A 90 11.74 -26.74 -23.13
CA ASP A 90 10.39 -27.29 -23.00
C ASP A 90 10.40 -28.56 -22.11
N GLU A 91 11.47 -29.35 -22.19
CA GLU A 91 11.78 -30.51 -21.33
C GLU A 91 12.06 -30.13 -19.87
N PHE A 92 12.94 -29.14 -19.67
CA PHE A 92 13.26 -28.64 -18.33
C PHE A 92 12.03 -28.05 -17.64
N LEU A 93 11.24 -27.23 -18.36
CA LEU A 93 10.03 -26.64 -17.82
C LEU A 93 9.00 -27.70 -17.43
N ARG A 94 8.76 -28.70 -18.29
CA ARG A 94 7.85 -29.80 -17.96
C ARG A 94 8.31 -30.48 -16.68
N GLN A 95 9.60 -30.79 -16.57
CA GLN A 95 10.10 -31.46 -15.37
C GLN A 95 9.91 -30.60 -14.11
N ILE A 96 10.17 -29.29 -14.15
CA ILE A 96 9.91 -28.38 -13.02
C ILE A 96 8.42 -28.35 -12.66
N MET A 97 7.54 -28.27 -13.67
CA MET A 97 6.10 -28.16 -13.46
C MET A 97 5.47 -29.39 -12.81
N PHE A 98 6.07 -30.57 -13.01
CA PHE A 98 5.57 -31.84 -12.50
C PHE A 98 6.37 -32.39 -11.31
N GLU A 99 7.36 -31.66 -10.80
CA GLU A 99 8.16 -32.11 -9.65
C GLU A 99 7.52 -31.72 -8.30
N ASP A 100 7.93 -32.43 -7.24
CA ASP A 100 7.44 -32.27 -5.87
C ASP A 100 7.73 -30.87 -5.29
N SER A 101 6.73 -30.29 -4.62
CA SER A 101 6.80 -28.97 -3.97
C SER A 101 7.87 -28.89 -2.88
N ALA A 102 8.15 -30.00 -2.18
CA ALA A 102 9.23 -30.07 -1.19
C ALA A 102 10.64 -29.98 -1.83
N PHE A 103 10.78 -30.42 -3.08
CA PHE A 103 12.01 -30.29 -3.85
C PHE A 103 12.18 -28.87 -4.39
N LEU A 104 11.11 -28.28 -4.94
CA LEU A 104 11.10 -26.89 -5.42
C LEU A 104 11.42 -25.88 -4.31
N GLN A 105 10.94 -26.11 -3.08
CA GLN A 105 11.23 -25.26 -1.93
C GLN A 105 12.71 -25.30 -1.52
N LYS A 106 13.37 -26.46 -1.64
CA LYS A 106 14.82 -26.59 -1.40
C LYS A 106 15.64 -25.98 -2.53
N LEU A 107 15.14 -26.03 -3.77
CA LEU A 107 15.72 -25.34 -4.92
C LEU A 107 15.73 -23.81 -4.71
N ALA A 108 14.63 -23.25 -4.19
CA ALA A 108 14.50 -21.81 -3.96
C ALA A 108 15.48 -21.25 -2.91
N PHE A 109 15.96 -22.08 -1.97
CA PHE A 109 16.95 -21.68 -0.96
C PHE A 109 18.40 -21.71 -1.48
N GLY A 110 18.70 -22.46 -2.54
CA GLY A 110 20.04 -22.59 -3.15
C GLY A 110 20.30 -21.57 -4.26
N SER A 111 20.33 -20.28 -3.91
CA SER A 111 20.03 -19.16 -4.81
C SER A 111 21.06 -18.77 -5.89
N ILE A 112 22.20 -19.47 -6.04
CA ILE A 112 23.24 -19.02 -6.99
C ILE A 112 23.43 -20.01 -8.14
N ALA A 113 23.74 -21.28 -7.86
CA ALA A 113 23.98 -22.28 -8.90
C ALA A 113 22.70 -22.70 -9.65
N LEU A 114 21.56 -22.72 -8.97
CA LEU A 114 20.28 -22.96 -9.62
C LEU A 114 19.83 -21.78 -10.48
N ASN A 115 20.00 -20.55 -9.99
CA ASN A 115 19.75 -19.37 -10.83
C ASN A 115 20.64 -19.39 -12.06
N LYS A 116 21.92 -19.76 -11.93
CA LYS A 116 22.80 -19.99 -13.08
C LYS A 116 22.29 -21.09 -14.02
N ALA A 117 21.76 -22.21 -13.51
CA ALA A 117 21.19 -23.29 -14.31
C ALA A 117 19.85 -22.93 -14.98
N VAL A 118 19.01 -22.12 -14.33
CA VAL A 118 17.75 -21.59 -14.90
C VAL A 118 18.06 -20.52 -15.95
N ILE A 119 19.03 -19.64 -15.68
CA ILE A 119 19.58 -18.67 -16.65
C ILE A 119 20.22 -19.40 -17.84
N ALA A 120 20.86 -20.54 -17.58
CA ALA A 120 21.49 -21.39 -18.59
C ALA A 120 20.53 -22.02 -19.59
N VAL A 121 19.26 -22.14 -19.22
CA VAL A 121 18.26 -22.84 -20.03
C VAL A 121 17.40 -21.90 -20.87
N ALA A 122 17.32 -20.58 -20.59
CA ALA A 122 16.66 -19.65 -21.53
C ALA A 122 16.84 -18.12 -21.30
N PRO A 123 17.58 -17.41 -22.17
CA PRO A 123 17.70 -15.96 -22.09
C PRO A 123 16.73 -15.15 -22.98
N GLN A 124 16.25 -15.64 -24.14
CA GLN A 124 15.40 -14.82 -25.04
C GLN A 124 14.09 -15.47 -25.49
N THR A 125 14.09 -16.74 -25.87
CA THR A 125 12.89 -17.41 -26.42
C THR A 125 11.83 -17.69 -25.36
N ALA A 126 12.26 -17.99 -24.13
CA ALA A 126 11.39 -18.13 -22.96
C ALA A 126 10.61 -16.85 -22.65
N ARG A 127 11.26 -15.68 -22.72
CA ARG A 127 10.59 -14.39 -22.48
C ARG A 127 9.43 -14.16 -23.45
N ARG A 128 9.59 -14.57 -24.72
CA ARG A 128 8.55 -14.46 -25.75
C ARG A 128 7.41 -15.45 -25.55
N LYS A 129 7.71 -16.73 -25.28
CA LYS A 129 6.67 -17.75 -25.01
C LYS A 129 5.92 -17.46 -23.71
N GLN A 130 6.61 -17.02 -22.66
CA GLN A 130 6.03 -16.60 -21.39
C GLN A 130 5.06 -15.43 -21.57
N ARG A 131 5.44 -14.39 -22.34
CA ARG A 131 4.55 -13.28 -22.71
C ARG A 131 3.29 -13.74 -23.45
N LEU A 132 3.44 -14.61 -24.45
CA LEU A 132 2.31 -15.16 -25.22
C LEU A 132 1.37 -16.00 -24.34
N GLN A 133 1.91 -16.74 -23.38
CA GLN A 133 1.14 -17.59 -22.47
C GLN A 133 0.44 -16.77 -21.38
N MET A 134 1.07 -15.70 -20.88
CA MET A 134 0.48 -14.70 -19.99
C MET A 134 -0.70 -13.97 -20.64
N GLN A 135 -0.51 -13.53 -21.89
CA GLN A 135 -1.56 -12.87 -22.68
C GLN A 135 -2.75 -13.79 -22.95
N LYS A 136 -2.52 -15.09 -23.20
CA LYS A 136 -3.59 -16.10 -23.34
C LYS A 136 -4.31 -16.42 -22.03
N SER A 137 -3.64 -16.29 -20.88
CA SER A 137 -4.27 -16.44 -19.56
C SER A 137 -5.00 -15.19 -19.04
N GLY A 138 -4.92 -14.07 -19.77
CA GLY A 138 -5.55 -12.80 -19.37
C GLY A 138 -4.79 -12.05 -18.27
N ILE A 139 -3.51 -12.36 -18.09
CA ILE A 139 -2.57 -11.65 -17.21
C ILE A 139 -1.81 -10.65 -18.09
N ASP A 140 -1.95 -9.35 -17.84
CA ASP A 140 -1.36 -8.28 -18.64
C ASP A 140 0.10 -8.02 -18.24
N GLU A 141 0.91 -7.46 -19.15
CA GLU A 141 2.29 -7.04 -18.90
C GLU A 141 2.36 -5.98 -17.78
N THR A 142 1.28 -5.25 -17.53
CA THR A 142 1.12 -4.37 -16.36
C THR A 142 1.02 -5.11 -15.02
N ASP A 143 0.49 -6.35 -15.00
CA ASP A 143 0.47 -7.19 -13.80
C ASP A 143 1.90 -7.69 -13.44
N LEU A 144 2.82 -7.68 -14.41
CA LEU A 144 4.25 -7.95 -14.21
C LEU A 144 4.98 -6.80 -13.50
N TYR A 145 4.48 -5.57 -13.66
CA TYR A 145 4.96 -4.36 -12.98
C TYR A 145 4.31 -4.15 -11.60
N ASN A 146 3.28 -4.93 -11.24
CA ASN A 146 2.76 -5.01 -9.88
C ASN A 146 3.65 -5.90 -9.02
N TRP A 147 4.84 -5.34 -8.75
CA TRP A 147 5.80 -5.70 -7.73
C TRP A 147 5.40 -6.79 -6.71
N GLY A 148 5.98 -7.98 -6.89
CA GLY A 148 6.98 -8.44 -5.93
C GLY A 148 6.53 -8.90 -4.53
N GLU A 149 5.25 -9.06 -4.23
CA GLU A 149 4.79 -9.54 -2.92
C GLU A 149 4.04 -10.87 -3.07
N ALA A 150 4.20 -11.78 -2.11
CA ALA A 150 3.68 -13.14 -2.23
C ALA A 150 2.14 -13.11 -2.28
N ASP A 151 1.49 -13.94 -3.11
CA ASP A 151 0.10 -14.35 -2.83
C ASP A 151 0.07 -14.81 -1.38
N VAL A 152 -0.62 -14.03 -0.56
CA VAL A 152 -0.88 -14.32 0.83
C VAL A 152 -2.22 -15.01 0.90
N ASN A 153 -2.24 -16.22 1.45
CA ASN A 153 -3.49 -16.98 1.56
C ASN A 153 -4.41 -16.41 2.66
N ASN A 154 -3.90 -15.48 3.46
CA ASN A 154 -4.57 -14.84 4.58
C ASN A 154 -4.02 -13.42 4.77
N TYR A 155 -4.91 -12.45 5.00
CA TYR A 155 -4.54 -11.03 5.14
C TYR A 155 -3.54 -10.76 6.28
N ILE A 156 -3.51 -11.59 7.34
CA ILE A 156 -2.56 -11.43 8.44
C ILE A 156 -1.10 -11.57 7.98
N GLU A 157 -0.84 -12.35 6.94
CA GLU A 157 0.49 -12.53 6.38
C GLU A 157 1.02 -11.24 5.70
N ALA A 158 0.14 -10.27 5.45
CA ALA A 158 0.52 -8.97 4.90
C ALA A 158 1.08 -7.99 5.95
N TYR A 159 0.96 -8.29 7.27
CA TYR A 159 1.59 -7.47 8.31
C TYR A 159 3.09 -7.72 8.34
N ASP A 160 3.87 -6.69 8.01
CA ASP A 160 5.31 -6.77 7.94
C ASP A 160 5.96 -5.54 8.59
N CYS A 161 6.71 -5.79 9.67
CA CYS A 161 7.41 -4.79 10.46
C CYS A 161 8.67 -4.21 9.77
N ARG A 162 8.90 -4.49 8.48
CA ARG A 162 10.06 -4.01 7.72
C ARG A 162 9.63 -3.18 6.49
N PRO A 163 10.02 -1.91 6.38
CA PRO A 163 10.54 -1.06 7.46
C PRO A 163 9.53 -0.95 8.62
N PRO A 164 9.99 -0.65 9.85
CA PRO A 164 9.09 -0.35 10.95
C PRO A 164 8.20 0.85 10.59
N PRO A 165 7.10 1.08 11.33
CA PRO A 165 6.32 2.30 11.20
C PRO A 165 7.20 3.54 11.42
N ILE A 166 7.13 4.51 10.51
CA ILE A 166 7.96 5.74 10.53
C ILE A 166 7.09 6.98 10.51
N PHE A 167 6.18 7.10 9.53
CA PHE A 167 5.50 8.37 9.27
C PHE A 167 4.50 8.71 10.38
N ILE A 168 3.69 7.75 10.83
CA ILE A 168 2.70 7.95 11.88
C ILE A 168 3.35 8.31 13.24
N PRO A 169 4.36 7.59 13.75
CA PRO A 169 5.08 8.02 14.95
C PRO A 169 5.70 9.42 14.79
N PHE A 170 6.30 9.70 13.63
CA PHE A 170 6.94 10.99 13.36
C PHE A 170 5.94 12.15 13.37
N ILE A 171 4.80 12.01 12.66
CA ILE A 171 3.80 13.08 12.58
C ILE A 171 3.10 13.29 13.93
N THR A 172 2.87 12.22 14.70
CA THR A 172 2.38 12.31 16.09
C THR A 172 3.37 13.08 16.97
N PHE A 173 4.66 12.76 16.90
CA PHE A 173 5.68 13.48 17.67
C PHE A 173 5.72 14.97 17.29
N ALA A 174 5.67 15.29 16.00
CA ALA A 174 5.64 16.68 15.53
C ALA A 174 4.41 17.44 16.05
N GLN A 175 3.23 16.82 16.07
CA GLN A 175 2.00 17.41 16.65
C GLN A 175 2.14 17.69 18.14
N ILE A 176 2.66 16.73 18.91
CA ILE A 176 2.91 16.91 20.35
C ILE A 176 3.91 18.04 20.58
N ALA A 177 5.03 18.06 19.84
CA ALA A 177 6.07 19.08 19.99
C ALA A 177 5.54 20.50 19.71
N VAL A 178 4.79 20.68 18.62
CA VAL A 178 4.18 21.98 18.27
C VAL A 178 3.13 22.40 19.30
N PHE A 179 2.31 21.46 19.77
CA PHE A 179 1.33 21.74 20.82
C PHE A 179 2.01 22.16 22.13
N THR A 180 3.03 21.42 22.56
CA THR A 180 3.80 21.76 23.77
C THR A 180 4.44 23.13 23.66
N TYR A 181 5.01 23.48 22.50
CA TYR A 181 5.56 24.81 22.27
C TYR A 181 4.51 25.91 22.49
N TYR A 182 3.33 25.82 21.85
CA TYR A 182 2.29 26.84 22.02
C TYR A 182 1.66 26.84 23.41
N ALA A 183 1.54 25.68 24.06
CA ALA A 183 1.05 25.59 25.43
C ALA A 183 2.01 26.26 26.42
N VAL A 184 3.33 26.10 26.24
CA VAL A 184 4.34 26.78 27.07
C VAL A 184 4.34 28.29 26.81
N VAL A 185 4.22 28.72 25.55
CA VAL A 185 4.11 30.14 25.22
C VAL A 185 2.86 30.76 25.87
N ALA A 186 1.72 30.09 25.81
CA ALA A 186 0.49 30.54 26.46
C ALA A 186 0.63 30.64 27.99
N ALA A 187 1.25 29.64 28.64
CA ALA A 187 1.47 29.62 30.08
C ALA A 187 2.43 30.71 30.60
N HIS A 188 3.21 31.33 29.71
CA HIS A 188 4.07 32.47 30.03
C HIS A 188 3.42 33.84 29.73
N ASP A 189 2.19 33.85 29.21
CA ASP A 189 1.42 35.06 29.00
C ASP A 189 0.90 35.62 30.33
N VAL A 190 0.60 36.92 30.35
CA VAL A 190 0.11 37.65 31.53
C VAL A 190 -1.38 37.38 31.76
N ASP A 191 -2.11 36.95 30.72
CA ASP A 191 -3.54 36.63 30.78
C ASP A 191 -3.78 35.11 30.96
N PRO A 192 -4.20 34.66 32.16
CA PRO A 192 -4.47 33.24 32.44
C PRO A 192 -5.63 32.66 31.62
N PHE A 193 -6.47 33.50 30.99
CA PHE A 193 -7.55 33.01 30.13
C PHE A 193 -7.03 32.43 28.80
N ASN A 194 -5.77 32.71 28.44
CA ASN A 194 -5.12 32.14 27.26
C ASN A 194 -4.50 30.76 27.50
N ASP A 195 -4.49 30.30 28.76
CA ASP A 195 -3.92 29.00 29.13
C ASP A 195 -4.63 27.83 28.43
N VAL A 196 -3.83 26.82 28.10
CA VAL A 196 -4.33 25.58 27.50
C VAL A 196 -4.98 24.71 28.57
N THR A 197 -6.27 24.43 28.39
CA THR A 197 -7.04 23.56 29.28
C THR A 197 -7.33 22.21 28.62
N ALA A 198 -8.18 21.40 29.24
CA ALA A 198 -8.63 20.12 28.67
C ALA A 198 -9.29 20.30 27.30
N SER A 199 -10.13 21.34 27.17
CA SER A 199 -11.06 21.53 26.05
C SER A 199 -10.95 22.89 25.38
N SER A 200 -10.08 23.78 25.87
CA SER A 200 -9.86 25.13 25.33
C SER A 200 -8.37 25.47 25.25
N GLY A 201 -8.03 26.54 24.52
CA GLY A 201 -6.66 27.05 24.40
C GLY A 201 -6.09 26.88 22.99
N VAL A 202 -6.68 27.58 22.02
CA VAL A 202 -6.23 27.57 20.62
C VAL A 202 -5.32 28.78 20.36
N PRO A 203 -4.09 28.58 19.85
CA PRO A 203 -3.21 29.68 19.47
C PRO A 203 -3.62 30.31 18.12
N PHE A 204 -4.64 31.17 18.11
CA PHE A 204 -5.14 31.84 16.89
C PHE A 204 -4.09 32.74 16.20
N TYR A 205 -3.08 33.21 16.95
CA TYR A 205 -1.96 33.98 16.42
C TYR A 205 -0.95 33.12 15.64
N SER A 206 -1.06 31.78 15.70
CA SER A 206 -0.13 30.88 15.04
C SER A 206 -0.13 31.06 13.51
N PRO A 207 1.05 31.00 12.85
CA PRO A 207 1.12 30.91 11.39
C PRO A 207 0.58 29.59 10.83
N LEU A 208 0.30 28.59 11.69
CA LEU A 208 -0.06 27.23 11.27
C LEU A 208 -1.57 26.99 11.20
N ILE A 209 -2.37 27.64 12.05
CA ILE A 209 -3.83 27.47 12.09
C ILE A 209 -4.48 27.93 10.78
N TYR A 210 -5.54 27.26 10.35
CA TYR A 210 -6.33 27.70 9.21
C TYR A 210 -7.24 28.86 9.61
N LEU A 211 -7.07 30.00 8.94
CA LEU A 211 -7.88 31.20 9.11
C LEU A 211 -8.50 31.58 7.75
N PRO A 212 -9.83 31.72 7.64
CA PRO A 212 -10.48 32.06 6.38
C PRO A 212 -10.00 33.37 5.74
N GLN A 213 -9.66 34.37 6.56
CA GLN A 213 -9.14 35.66 6.10
C GLN A 213 -7.72 35.54 5.52
N LYS A 214 -7.00 34.44 5.83
CA LYS A 214 -5.65 34.15 5.35
C LYS A 214 -5.62 32.97 4.37
N ARG A 215 -6.72 32.68 3.68
CA ARG A 215 -6.81 31.54 2.73
C ARG A 215 -5.80 31.62 1.56
N TYR A 216 -5.29 32.80 1.22
CA TYR A 216 -4.19 32.95 0.25
C TYR A 216 -2.88 32.30 0.73
N GLN A 217 -2.73 32.07 2.03
CA GLN A 217 -1.59 31.37 2.62
C GLN A 217 -1.80 29.86 2.52
N ALA A 218 -1.56 29.30 1.34
CA ALA A 218 -1.90 27.91 0.98
C ALA A 218 -1.39 26.84 1.96
N TRP A 219 -0.26 27.07 2.64
CA TRP A 219 0.27 26.15 3.65
C TRP A 219 -0.68 25.92 4.82
N ARG A 220 -1.57 26.88 5.14
CA ARG A 220 -2.56 26.77 6.22
C ARG A 220 -3.57 25.65 6.02
N PHE A 221 -3.82 25.24 4.77
CA PHE A 221 -4.65 24.08 4.45
C PHE A 221 -3.99 22.75 4.85
N LEU A 222 -2.67 22.74 5.10
CA LEU A 222 -1.94 21.57 5.59
C LEU A 222 -1.50 21.73 7.05
N SER A 223 -0.94 22.88 7.42
CA SER A 223 -0.29 23.08 8.72
C SER A 223 -1.26 23.12 9.91
N TYR A 224 -2.56 23.31 9.66
CA TYR A 224 -3.57 23.34 10.73
C TYR A 224 -3.61 22.03 11.53
N MET A 225 -3.14 20.92 10.96
CA MET A 225 -3.04 19.62 11.62
C MET A 225 -2.15 19.62 12.88
N PHE A 226 -1.28 20.62 13.04
CA PHE A 226 -0.41 20.74 14.21
C PHE A 226 -1.04 21.52 15.36
N ILE A 227 -2.10 22.29 15.11
CA ILE A 227 -2.77 23.11 16.12
C ILE A 227 -3.96 22.34 16.68
N HIS A 228 -4.17 22.37 17.99
CA HIS A 228 -5.26 21.64 18.65
C HIS A 228 -5.97 22.55 19.66
N ASN A 229 -7.21 22.21 19.98
CA ASN A 229 -8.05 22.93 20.95
C ASN A 229 -8.08 22.16 22.28
N GLY A 230 -7.13 22.45 23.16
CA GLY A 230 -6.95 21.74 24.42
C GLY A 230 -6.25 20.38 24.29
N TYR A 231 -5.78 19.86 25.43
CA TYR A 231 -4.97 18.63 25.44
C TYR A 231 -5.78 17.35 25.21
N VAL A 232 -7.08 17.33 25.55
CA VAL A 232 -7.94 16.16 25.28
C VAL A 232 -8.11 15.96 23.77
N HIS A 233 -8.29 17.05 23.03
CA HIS A 233 -8.39 17.00 21.57
C HIS A 233 -7.09 16.47 20.93
N LEU A 234 -5.92 16.90 21.41
CA LEU A 234 -4.64 16.35 20.96
C LEU A 234 -4.52 14.85 21.29
N ILE A 235 -4.76 14.46 22.55
CA ILE A 235 -4.62 13.07 23.00
C ILE A 235 -5.50 12.14 22.16
N PHE A 236 -6.75 12.53 21.91
CA PHE A 236 -7.66 11.74 21.08
C PHE A 236 -7.13 11.55 19.65
N ASN A 237 -6.66 12.62 19.01
CA ASN A 237 -6.06 12.54 17.68
C ASN A 237 -4.81 11.65 17.68
N CYS A 238 -3.93 11.80 18.66
CA CYS A 238 -2.72 10.98 18.79
C CYS A 238 -3.06 9.50 18.96
N VAL A 239 -4.00 9.15 19.84
CA VAL A 239 -4.43 7.76 20.07
C VAL A 239 -5.03 7.17 18.80
N LEU A 240 -5.95 7.88 18.16
CA LEU A 240 -6.62 7.41 16.94
C LEU A 240 -5.61 7.23 15.79
N GLN A 241 -4.73 8.21 15.59
CA GLN A 241 -3.69 8.19 14.58
C GLN A 241 -2.68 7.08 14.81
N LEU A 242 -2.18 6.89 16.04
CA LEU A 242 -1.26 5.80 16.37
C LEU A 242 -1.93 4.43 16.22
N ALA A 243 -3.17 4.26 16.68
CA ALA A 243 -3.86 2.98 16.61
C ALA A 243 -4.16 2.56 15.16
N LEU A 244 -4.75 3.45 14.36
CA LEU A 244 -5.16 3.13 12.99
C LEU A 244 -4.01 3.25 12.00
N GLY A 245 -3.24 4.33 12.11
CA GLY A 245 -2.14 4.62 11.19
C GLY A 245 -1.02 3.59 11.27
N THR A 246 -0.62 3.17 12.47
CA THR A 246 0.45 2.16 12.63
C THR A 246 0.06 0.83 12.00
N LEU A 247 -1.21 0.40 12.18
CA LEU A 247 -1.71 -0.82 11.56
C LEU A 247 -1.71 -0.73 10.02
N LEU A 248 -2.03 0.44 9.46
CA LEU A 248 -1.91 0.66 8.02
C LEU A 248 -0.46 0.67 7.56
N GLU A 249 0.49 1.25 8.31
CA GLU A 249 1.90 1.28 7.91
C GLU A 249 2.54 -0.10 7.91
N LEU A 250 2.18 -0.96 8.85
CA LEU A 250 2.66 -2.34 8.90
C LEU A 250 2.25 -3.15 7.66
N VAL A 251 1.12 -2.80 7.03
CA VAL A 251 0.66 -3.49 5.82
C VAL A 251 1.09 -2.76 4.54
N HIS A 252 0.88 -1.44 4.49
CA HIS A 252 0.99 -0.64 3.27
C HIS A 252 2.28 0.18 3.17
N LYS A 253 3.10 0.20 4.23
CA LYS A 253 4.34 0.99 4.34
C LYS A 253 4.11 2.49 4.50
N PHE A 254 5.06 3.13 5.17
CA PHE A 254 4.97 4.54 5.62
C PHE A 254 4.65 5.53 4.50
N TRP A 255 5.21 5.39 3.30
CA TRP A 255 5.04 6.38 2.23
C TRP A 255 3.64 6.37 1.62
N ARG A 256 2.98 5.20 1.52
CA ARG A 256 1.60 5.09 1.04
C ARG A 256 0.63 5.70 2.05
N VAL A 257 0.82 5.37 3.33
CA VAL A 257 0.02 5.93 4.42
C VAL A 257 0.23 7.44 4.54
N GLY A 258 1.47 7.91 4.39
CA GLY A 258 1.80 9.34 4.39
C GLY A 258 1.08 10.13 3.31
N ILE A 259 1.02 9.62 2.08
CA ILE A 259 0.27 10.25 0.98
C ILE A 259 -1.22 10.37 1.34
N VAL A 260 -1.83 9.27 1.80
CA VAL A 260 -3.26 9.26 2.14
C VAL A 260 -3.57 10.21 3.29
N TYR A 261 -2.72 10.21 4.32
CA TYR A 261 -2.89 11.08 5.48
C TYR A 261 -2.79 12.57 5.08
N LEU A 262 -1.72 12.96 4.37
CA LEU A 262 -1.49 14.37 4.02
C LEU A 262 -2.54 14.89 3.04
N LEU A 263 -2.93 14.10 2.04
CA LEU A 263 -4.03 14.46 1.13
C LEU A 263 -5.37 14.51 1.86
N GLY A 264 -5.56 13.66 2.86
CA GLY A 264 -6.70 13.69 3.78
C GLY A 264 -6.80 14.99 4.58
N VAL A 265 -5.69 15.46 5.12
CA VAL A 265 -5.60 16.75 5.83
C VAL A 265 -5.99 17.90 4.88
N VAL A 266 -5.43 17.94 3.67
CA VAL A 266 -5.76 19.01 2.70
C VAL A 266 -7.22 18.91 2.24
N ALA A 267 -7.72 17.71 1.96
CA ALA A 267 -9.12 17.50 1.60
C ALA A 267 -10.09 17.90 2.72
N GLY A 268 -9.73 17.61 3.98
CA GLY A 268 -10.50 18.01 5.15
C GLY A 268 -10.59 19.53 5.32
N SER A 269 -9.46 20.24 5.22
CA SER A 269 -9.48 21.71 5.29
C SER A 269 -10.19 22.36 4.12
N LEU A 270 -10.04 21.83 2.90
CA LEU A 270 -10.78 22.29 1.74
C LEU A 270 -12.28 22.05 1.90
N ALA A 271 -12.72 20.88 2.36
CA ALA A 271 -14.13 20.61 2.62
C ALA A 271 -14.71 21.59 3.67
N HIS A 272 -13.97 21.80 4.77
CA HIS A 272 -14.34 22.75 5.82
C HIS A 272 -14.42 24.18 5.31
N SER A 273 -13.49 24.61 4.47
CA SER A 273 -13.49 25.96 3.90
C SER A 273 -14.73 26.25 3.04
N VAL A 274 -15.33 25.21 2.45
CA VAL A 274 -16.55 25.32 1.66
C VAL A 274 -17.79 25.31 2.55
N SER A 275 -17.84 24.47 3.58
CA SER A 275 -19.03 24.32 4.43
C SER A 275 -19.16 25.38 5.52
N ASP A 276 -18.04 25.78 6.11
CA ASP A 276 -17.98 26.73 7.23
C ASP A 276 -16.94 27.82 6.91
N PRO A 277 -17.15 28.62 5.84
CA PRO A 277 -16.16 29.56 5.28
C PRO A 277 -15.75 30.70 6.22
N PHE A 278 -16.42 30.87 7.36
CA PHE A 278 -16.13 31.92 8.35
C PHE A 278 -15.44 31.38 9.61
N ILE A 279 -15.20 30.07 9.70
CA ILE A 279 -14.75 29.42 10.93
C ILE A 279 -13.30 28.94 10.76
N ALA A 280 -12.44 29.30 11.72
CA ALA A 280 -11.08 28.79 11.80
C ALA A 280 -11.06 27.26 11.99
N LEU A 281 -10.01 26.60 11.51
CA LEU A 281 -9.85 25.16 11.65
C LEU A 281 -8.51 24.81 12.30
N ALA A 282 -8.58 23.88 13.25
CA ALA A 282 -7.44 23.31 13.97
C ALA A 282 -7.72 21.83 14.22
N GLY A 283 -6.67 21.01 14.14
CA GLY A 283 -6.69 19.61 14.56
C GLY A 283 -6.26 18.66 13.44
N ALA A 284 -5.57 17.59 13.82
CA ALA A 284 -5.13 16.53 12.91
C ALA A 284 -6.26 15.64 12.36
N SER A 285 -7.51 15.90 12.75
CA SER A 285 -8.63 14.98 12.56
C SER A 285 -8.98 14.71 11.11
N GLY A 286 -8.74 15.65 10.18
CA GLY A 286 -8.86 15.38 8.74
C GLY A 286 -7.96 14.23 8.28
N GLY A 287 -6.72 14.17 8.78
CA GLY A 287 -5.81 13.06 8.56
C GLY A 287 -6.25 11.78 9.28
N CYS A 288 -6.72 11.87 10.53
CA CYS A 288 -7.25 10.72 11.26
C CYS A 288 -8.44 10.06 10.54
N TYR A 289 -9.38 10.85 10.04
CA TYR A 289 -10.52 10.35 9.27
C TYR A 289 -10.10 9.82 7.90
N ALA A 290 -9.04 10.36 7.30
CA ALA A 290 -8.44 9.75 6.11
C ALA A 290 -7.84 8.37 6.39
N LEU A 291 -7.26 8.13 7.58
CA LEU A 291 -6.82 6.79 7.98
C LEU A 291 -8.02 5.84 8.18
N ILE A 292 -9.14 6.33 8.71
CA ILE A 292 -10.39 5.56 8.79
C ILE A 292 -10.88 5.19 7.38
N GLY A 293 -10.93 6.16 6.46
CA GLY A 293 -11.29 5.93 5.06
C GLY A 293 -10.32 4.98 4.34
N ALA A 294 -9.03 5.07 4.64
CA ALA A 294 -8.00 4.18 4.13
C ALA A 294 -8.24 2.73 4.56
N HIS A 295 -8.65 2.49 5.81
CA HIS A 295 -9.05 1.17 6.24
C HIS A 295 -10.26 0.63 5.47
N VAL A 296 -11.26 1.49 5.19
CA VAL A 296 -12.40 1.10 4.36
C VAL A 296 -11.96 0.76 2.94
N ALA A 297 -11.07 1.56 2.32
CA ALA A 297 -10.47 1.24 1.02
C ALA A 297 -9.77 -0.12 1.04
N THR A 298 -8.94 -0.38 2.05
CA THR A 298 -8.26 -1.67 2.22
C THR A 298 -9.23 -2.83 2.36
N ILE A 299 -10.34 -2.65 3.08
CA ILE A 299 -11.40 -3.65 3.24
C ILE A 299 -12.11 -3.91 1.90
N ILE A 300 -12.39 -2.87 1.11
CA ILE A 300 -13.04 -2.98 -0.20
C ILE A 300 -12.16 -3.80 -1.16
N THR A 301 -10.88 -3.45 -1.29
CA THR A 301 -9.97 -4.09 -2.26
C THR A 301 -9.49 -5.47 -1.80
N ASN A 302 -9.48 -5.76 -0.49
CA ASN A 302 -8.96 -7.02 0.03
C ASN A 302 -10.03 -7.88 0.72
N TRP A 303 -11.32 -7.64 0.44
CA TRP A 303 -12.44 -8.30 1.12
C TRP A 303 -12.32 -9.83 1.12
N LYS A 304 -12.06 -10.43 -0.05
CA LYS A 304 -11.98 -11.89 -0.20
C LYS A 304 -10.87 -12.48 0.67
N THR A 305 -9.67 -11.91 0.61
CA THR A 305 -8.50 -12.33 1.38
C THR A 305 -8.69 -12.15 2.88
N MET A 306 -9.40 -11.10 3.32
CA MET A 306 -9.71 -10.86 4.73
C MET A 306 -10.80 -11.78 5.30
N GLN A 307 -11.68 -12.32 4.44
CA GLN A 307 -12.73 -13.27 4.84
C GLN A 307 -12.27 -14.73 4.71
N ALA A 308 -11.18 -15.00 4.01
CA ALA A 308 -10.64 -16.34 3.83
C ALA A 308 -10.23 -16.97 5.18
N GLY A 309 -11.04 -17.89 5.69
CA GLY A 309 -10.77 -18.58 6.96
C GLY A 309 -10.82 -17.65 8.18
N TRP A 310 -11.64 -16.60 8.15
CA TRP A 310 -11.73 -15.60 9.22
C TRP A 310 -12.16 -16.16 10.59
N LEU A 311 -12.93 -17.26 10.62
CA LEU A 311 -13.36 -17.93 11.86
C LEU A 311 -12.34 -18.94 12.42
N LYS A 312 -11.17 -19.13 11.78
CA LYS A 312 -10.23 -20.19 12.17
C LYS A 312 -9.51 -19.94 13.51
N ASN A 313 -9.25 -18.68 13.85
CA ASN A 313 -8.56 -18.30 15.08
C ASN A 313 -8.92 -16.84 15.46
N PRO A 314 -8.68 -16.38 16.71
CA PRO A 314 -9.10 -15.06 17.15
C PRO A 314 -8.40 -13.91 16.41
N MET A 315 -7.16 -14.10 15.94
CA MET A 315 -6.44 -13.07 15.18
C MET A 315 -7.08 -12.86 13.80
N ASN A 316 -7.42 -13.95 13.09
CA ASN A 316 -8.15 -13.93 11.81
C ASN A 316 -9.52 -13.30 11.97
N PHE A 317 -10.21 -13.56 13.08
CA PHE A 317 -11.50 -12.95 13.37
C PHE A 317 -11.36 -11.44 13.51
N LEU A 318 -10.41 -10.98 14.33
CA LEU A 318 -10.17 -9.55 14.56
C LEU A 318 -9.67 -8.82 13.31
N SER A 319 -8.84 -9.48 12.50
CA SER A 319 -8.31 -8.93 11.25
C SER A 319 -9.32 -9.01 10.09
N SER A 320 -10.47 -9.67 10.27
CA SER A 320 -11.47 -9.84 9.22
C SER A 320 -12.07 -8.50 8.77
N GLY A 321 -12.49 -8.44 7.50
CA GLY A 321 -13.11 -7.24 6.93
C GLY A 321 -14.37 -6.83 7.69
N ALA A 322 -15.19 -7.81 8.09
CA ALA A 322 -16.46 -7.58 8.78
C ALA A 322 -16.27 -7.00 10.20
N VAL A 323 -15.32 -7.55 10.97
CA VAL A 323 -15.04 -7.05 12.33
C VAL A 323 -14.41 -5.67 12.29
N ARG A 324 -13.42 -5.47 11.40
CA ARG A 324 -12.78 -4.15 11.23
C ARG A 324 -13.79 -3.10 10.77
N LEU A 325 -14.67 -3.42 9.81
CA LEU A 325 -15.71 -2.51 9.35
C LEU A 325 -16.69 -2.17 10.47
N THR A 326 -17.14 -3.17 11.25
CA THR A 326 -18.02 -2.93 12.42
C THR A 326 -17.36 -2.00 13.43
N PHE A 327 -16.09 -2.22 13.77
CA PHE A 327 -15.37 -1.37 14.71
C PHE A 327 -15.21 0.06 14.17
N ILE A 328 -14.89 0.21 12.88
CA ILE A 328 -14.81 1.51 12.22
C ILE A 328 -16.15 2.25 12.25
N LEU A 329 -17.25 1.57 11.93
CA LEU A 329 -18.58 2.16 11.93
C LEU A 329 -19.00 2.63 13.34
N LEU A 330 -18.70 1.83 14.36
CA LEU A 330 -18.97 2.20 15.76
C LEU A 330 -18.13 3.40 16.19
N LEU A 331 -16.82 3.38 15.91
CA LEU A 331 -15.90 4.44 16.33
C LEU A 331 -16.17 5.76 15.59
N ALA A 332 -16.20 5.72 14.25
CA ALA A 332 -16.43 6.91 13.43
C ALA A 332 -17.87 7.43 13.59
N GLY A 333 -18.84 6.53 13.71
CA GLY A 333 -20.24 6.88 13.94
C GLY A 333 -20.47 7.54 15.30
N ALA A 334 -19.85 7.01 16.37
CA ALA A 334 -19.94 7.62 17.69
C ALA A 334 -19.28 9.00 17.74
N ASP A 335 -18.06 9.16 17.19
CA ASP A 335 -17.34 10.44 17.16
C ASP A 335 -18.09 11.49 16.32
N THR A 336 -18.53 11.12 15.10
CA THR A 336 -19.31 12.01 14.23
C THR A 336 -20.66 12.35 14.87
N GLY A 337 -21.34 11.38 15.48
CA GLY A 337 -22.60 11.58 16.18
C GLY A 337 -22.45 12.54 17.37
N PHE A 338 -21.38 12.41 18.14
CA PHE A 338 -21.05 13.31 19.23
C PHE A 338 -20.75 14.73 18.73
N ALA A 339 -19.93 14.88 17.69
CA ALA A 339 -19.62 16.18 17.09
C ALA A 339 -20.88 16.89 16.53
N ILE A 340 -21.79 16.13 15.92
CA ILE A 340 -23.08 16.66 15.45
C ILE A 340 -23.96 17.07 16.64
N TYR A 341 -24.05 16.23 17.67
CA TYR A 341 -24.83 16.52 18.88
C TYR A 341 -24.33 17.79 19.59
N GLU A 342 -23.02 17.95 19.76
CA GLU A 342 -22.43 19.17 20.34
C GLU A 342 -22.72 20.40 19.49
N ARG A 343 -22.69 20.28 18.16
CA ARG A 343 -23.03 21.40 17.24
C ARG A 343 -24.44 21.91 17.45
N PHE A 344 -25.41 21.02 17.71
CA PHE A 344 -26.80 21.41 17.92
C PHE A 344 -27.13 21.84 19.35
N THR A 345 -26.43 21.30 20.35
CA THR A 345 -26.72 21.56 21.77
C THR A 345 -25.93 22.73 22.35
N ASN A 346 -24.71 22.97 21.87
CA ASN A 346 -23.81 24.00 22.38
C ASN A 346 -23.31 24.92 21.23
N PRO A 347 -24.19 25.73 20.60
CA PRO A 347 -23.84 26.54 19.44
C PRO A 347 -22.75 27.61 19.72
N SER A 348 -22.51 27.93 20.99
CA SER A 348 -21.60 28.96 21.50
C SER A 348 -20.17 28.48 21.77
N VAL A 349 -19.90 27.17 21.76
CA VAL A 349 -18.57 26.59 22.07
C VAL A 349 -17.82 26.29 20.76
N ALA A 350 -16.49 26.42 20.80
CA ALA A 350 -15.60 26.19 19.67
C ALA A 350 -15.89 24.84 18.97
N LYS A 351 -16.17 24.91 17.67
CA LYS A 351 -16.76 23.83 16.89
C LYS A 351 -15.68 22.93 16.28
N VAL A 352 -15.79 21.61 16.45
CA VAL A 352 -15.05 20.65 15.64
C VAL A 352 -15.71 20.56 14.27
N GLY A 353 -14.92 20.73 13.20
CA GLY A 353 -15.43 20.70 11.82
C GLY A 353 -15.80 19.28 11.38
N PHE A 354 -17.05 18.86 11.58
CA PHE A 354 -17.52 17.54 11.12
C PHE A 354 -17.36 17.35 9.60
N VAL A 355 -17.43 18.44 8.82
CA VAL A 355 -17.19 18.39 7.37
C VAL A 355 -15.71 18.17 7.05
N ALA A 356 -14.79 18.65 7.91
CA ALA A 356 -13.38 18.31 7.79
C ALA A 356 -13.14 16.81 7.97
N HIS A 357 -13.87 16.19 8.91
CA HIS A 357 -13.85 14.74 9.11
C HIS A 357 -14.38 14.00 7.88
N LEU A 358 -15.50 14.45 7.32
CA LEU A 358 -16.09 13.86 6.12
C LEU A 358 -15.18 13.99 4.89
N GLY A 359 -14.59 15.17 4.68
CA GLY A 359 -13.63 15.42 3.60
C GLY A 359 -12.38 14.54 3.71
N GLY A 360 -11.84 14.43 4.92
CA GLY A 360 -10.74 13.51 5.24
C GLY A 360 -11.10 12.05 4.94
N PHE A 361 -12.25 11.57 5.42
CA PHE A 361 -12.74 10.21 5.18
C PHE A 361 -12.91 9.91 3.68
N ALA A 362 -13.57 10.82 2.95
CA ALA A 362 -13.76 10.68 1.51
C ALA A 362 -12.42 10.60 0.77
N ALA A 363 -11.46 11.46 1.11
CA ALA A 363 -10.10 11.38 0.58
C ALA A 363 -9.41 10.07 0.95
N GLY A 364 -9.57 9.58 2.18
CA GLY A 364 -9.06 8.29 2.62
C GLY A 364 -9.53 7.13 1.75
N VAL A 365 -10.82 7.11 1.38
CA VAL A 365 -11.38 6.09 0.48
C VAL A 365 -10.87 6.28 -0.95
N LEU A 366 -10.99 7.50 -1.50
CA LEU A 366 -10.70 7.80 -2.90
C LEU A 366 -9.21 7.74 -3.23
N VAL A 367 -8.33 8.15 -2.32
CA VAL A 367 -6.87 8.03 -2.46
C VAL A 367 -6.39 6.66 -2.01
N GLY A 368 -7.06 6.05 -1.02
CA GLY A 368 -6.70 4.74 -0.50
C GLY A 368 -6.77 3.64 -1.56
N ILE A 369 -7.83 3.59 -2.38
CA ILE A 369 -8.00 2.57 -3.41
C ILE A 369 -6.84 2.59 -4.44
N PRO A 370 -6.42 3.75 -4.99
CA PRO A 370 -5.26 3.84 -5.87
C PRO A 370 -3.89 3.65 -5.21
N VAL A 371 -3.73 4.13 -3.97
CA VAL A 371 -2.41 4.27 -3.34
C VAL A 371 -2.06 3.09 -2.43
N LEU A 372 -3.01 2.43 -1.78
CA LEU A 372 -2.74 1.33 -0.85
C LEU A 372 -2.46 0.02 -1.59
N ARG A 373 -2.06 -1.01 -0.84
CA ARG A 373 -1.76 -2.32 -1.43
C ARG A 373 -3.05 -3.05 -1.74
N ASN A 374 -3.12 -3.54 -2.97
CA ASN A 374 -4.13 -4.48 -3.43
C ASN A 374 -3.46 -5.84 -3.61
N LEU A 375 -3.83 -6.81 -2.77
CA LEU A 375 -3.17 -8.12 -2.70
C LEU A 375 -3.55 -9.04 -3.87
N GLU A 376 -4.80 -8.95 -4.35
CA GLU A 376 -5.30 -9.72 -5.49
C GLU A 376 -6.07 -8.78 -6.44
N VAL A 377 -5.44 -8.37 -7.55
CA VAL A 377 -6.04 -7.39 -8.46
C VAL A 377 -7.11 -8.03 -9.34
N GLU A 378 -8.33 -7.53 -9.23
CA GLU A 378 -9.48 -7.90 -10.05
C GLU A 378 -9.71 -6.87 -11.19
N ARG A 379 -10.39 -7.29 -12.27
CA ARG A 379 -10.61 -6.41 -13.43
C ARG A 379 -11.44 -5.16 -13.13
N TRP A 380 -12.42 -5.26 -12.23
CA TRP A 380 -13.28 -4.14 -11.85
C TRP A 380 -12.54 -3.09 -11.03
N GLU A 381 -11.48 -3.50 -10.32
CA GLU A 381 -10.67 -2.60 -9.50
C GLU A 381 -9.83 -1.64 -10.35
N LYS A 382 -9.45 -2.04 -11.56
CA LYS A 382 -8.78 -1.15 -12.54
C LYS A 382 -9.70 0.01 -12.96
N VAL A 383 -11.00 -0.23 -13.09
CA VAL A 383 -11.98 0.83 -13.37
C VAL A 383 -12.20 1.69 -12.13
N CYS A 384 -12.36 1.05 -10.96
CA CYS A 384 -12.52 1.74 -9.69
C CYS A 384 -11.34 2.68 -9.39
N PHE A 385 -10.11 2.24 -9.65
CA PHE A 385 -8.88 3.03 -9.56
C PHE A 385 -9.00 4.39 -10.29
N TRP A 386 -9.34 4.37 -11.58
CA TRP A 386 -9.44 5.58 -12.39
C TRP A 386 -10.62 6.46 -11.98
N VAL A 387 -11.76 5.85 -11.63
CA VAL A 387 -12.92 6.57 -11.11
C VAL A 387 -12.56 7.30 -9.81
N CYS A 388 -11.88 6.65 -8.88
CA CYS A 388 -11.47 7.27 -7.62
C CYS A 388 -10.49 8.42 -7.82
N ILE A 389 -9.49 8.28 -8.71
CA ILE A 389 -8.59 9.38 -9.08
C ILE A 389 -9.36 10.56 -9.67
N PHE A 390 -10.27 10.30 -10.61
CA PHE A 390 -11.05 11.36 -11.24
C PHE A 390 -11.94 12.08 -10.23
N LEU A 391 -12.66 11.34 -9.37
CA LEU A 391 -13.53 11.91 -8.35
C LEU A 391 -12.73 12.74 -7.34
N PHE A 392 -11.58 12.26 -6.89
CA PHE A 392 -10.72 13.02 -5.98
C PHE A 392 -10.20 14.29 -6.64
N ALA A 393 -9.70 14.21 -7.88
CA ALA A 393 -9.23 15.38 -8.62
C ALA A 393 -10.35 16.41 -8.85
N ALA A 394 -11.56 15.95 -9.19
CA ALA A 394 -12.72 16.82 -9.36
C ALA A 394 -13.10 17.52 -8.04
N PHE A 395 -13.15 16.78 -6.93
CA PHE A 395 -13.42 17.33 -5.59
C PHE A 395 -12.40 18.39 -5.20
N MET A 396 -11.10 18.08 -5.32
CA MET A 396 -10.02 19.01 -4.98
C MET A 396 -10.05 20.26 -5.86
N SER A 397 -10.26 20.09 -7.17
CA SER A 397 -10.34 21.20 -8.12
C SER A 397 -11.52 22.12 -7.80
N ALA A 398 -12.71 21.53 -7.53
CA ALA A 398 -13.90 22.31 -7.18
C ALA A 398 -13.70 23.12 -5.88
N ALA A 399 -13.10 22.52 -4.85
CA ALA A 399 -12.85 23.20 -3.58
C ALA A 399 -11.78 24.29 -3.69
N VAL A 400 -10.73 24.07 -4.51
CA VAL A 400 -9.71 25.09 -4.80
C VAL A 400 -10.32 26.27 -5.57
N LEU A 401 -11.14 25.99 -6.59
CA LEU A 401 -11.83 27.04 -7.34
C LEU A 401 -12.79 27.82 -6.45
N PHE A 402 -13.53 27.14 -5.56
CA PHE A 402 -14.37 27.82 -4.57
C PHE A 402 -13.55 28.83 -3.73
N ASN A 403 -12.41 28.41 -3.18
CA ASN A 403 -11.58 29.32 -2.37
C ASN A 403 -10.99 30.48 -3.18
N GLY A 404 -10.78 30.31 -4.49
CA GLY A 404 -10.32 31.37 -5.39
C GLY A 404 -11.39 32.42 -5.70
N PHE A 405 -12.65 32.02 -5.85
CA PHE A 405 -13.74 32.91 -6.28
C PHE A 405 -14.72 33.31 -5.17
N CYS A 406 -14.66 32.70 -3.98
CA CYS A 406 -15.67 32.92 -2.95
C CYS A 406 -15.65 34.34 -2.36
N GLU A 407 -14.54 35.07 -2.47
CA GLU A 407 -14.45 36.47 -2.05
C GLU A 407 -15.28 37.41 -2.92
N GLU A 408 -15.06 37.35 -4.24
CA GLU A 408 -15.72 38.20 -5.23
C GLU A 408 -17.24 38.00 -5.19
N GLN A 409 -17.70 36.80 -4.84
CA GLN A 409 -19.11 36.44 -4.71
C GLN A 409 -19.70 36.73 -3.32
N GLY A 410 -18.89 37.17 -2.35
CA GLY A 410 -19.33 37.43 -0.97
C GLY A 410 -19.69 36.19 -0.15
N TRP A 411 -19.21 35.01 -0.54
CA TRP A 411 -19.46 33.73 0.17
C TRP A 411 -18.46 33.46 1.30
N CYS A 412 -17.30 34.11 1.26
CA CYS A 412 -16.24 34.02 2.26
C CYS A 412 -15.92 35.41 2.84
N PRO A 413 -15.31 35.51 4.04
CA PRO A 413 -14.84 36.80 4.54
C PRO A 413 -13.74 37.37 3.61
N PRO A 414 -13.59 38.69 3.51
CA PRO A 414 -12.50 39.29 2.75
C PRO A 414 -11.15 38.84 3.29
N THR A 415 -10.16 38.75 2.40
CA THR A 415 -8.79 38.43 2.82
C THR A 415 -8.17 39.62 3.55
N ASP A 416 -7.25 39.38 4.50
CA ASP A 416 -6.52 40.46 5.17
C ASP A 416 -5.39 41.07 4.31
N TRP A 417 -5.34 40.68 3.03
CA TRP A 417 -4.40 41.16 2.01
C TRP A 417 -5.02 42.20 1.07
N SER A 418 -6.36 42.24 0.99
CA SER A 418 -7.12 43.08 0.05
C SER A 418 -7.32 44.51 0.53
#